data_AF-A0A496D9I7-F1
#
_entry.id   AF-A0A496D9I7-F1
#
_cell.length_a   1.000
_cell.length_b   1.000
_cell.length_c   1.000
_cell.angle_alpha   90.00
_cell.angle_beta   90.00
_cell.angle_gamma   90.00
#
_symmetry.space_group_name_H-M   'P 1'
#
loop_
_entity.id
_entity.type
_entity.pdbx_description
1 polymer ?
#
loop_
_entity_poly.entity_id
_entity_poly.type
_entity_poly.pdbx_seq_one_letter_code
_entity_poly.pdbx_strand_id
1 'polypeptide(L)'
;GLYSKDTIMQKAIEIQGASEIDVDFDKELKNLVQKGALLKNEGREVEKLLMNNNPDDGVTGGATLWKLTQGITAFAREQQPERCRELHEISGQLMNRVKIN
;
A
#
# COMPACT_ATOMS: atom_id res chain seq x y z
N GLY A 1 -18.69 19.23 2.88
CA GLY A 1 -19.04 18.08 3.75
C GLY A 1 -18.31 16.84 3.29
N LEU A 2 -18.15 15.83 4.15
CA LEU A 2 -17.37 14.60 3.88
C LEU A 2 -17.82 13.78 2.65
N TYR A 3 -18.98 14.13 2.06
CA TYR A 3 -19.58 13.52 0.86
C TYR A 3 -19.74 14.52 -0.29
N SER A 4 -18.84 15.49 -0.43
CA SER A 4 -18.85 16.37 -1.61
C SER A 4 -18.36 15.54 -2.80
N LYS A 5 -19.05 15.62 -3.96
CA LYS A 5 -18.67 14.91 -5.19
C LYS A 5 -17.18 15.08 -5.50
N ASP A 6 -16.64 16.25 -5.22
CA ASP A 6 -15.22 16.60 -5.37
C ASP A 6 -14.29 15.71 -4.54
N THR A 7 -14.62 15.43 -3.27
CA THR A 7 -13.77 14.59 -2.39
C THR A 7 -13.82 13.12 -2.81
N ILE A 8 -14.96 12.65 -3.32
CA ILE A 8 -15.12 11.28 -3.83
C ILE A 8 -14.38 11.13 -5.15
N MET A 9 -14.48 12.11 -6.05
CA MET A 9 -13.81 12.11 -7.34
C MET A 9 -12.29 12.23 -7.18
N GLN A 10 -11.82 13.07 -6.25
CA GLN A 10 -10.40 13.19 -5.94
C GLN A 10 -9.84 11.87 -5.38
N LYS A 11 -10.56 11.19 -4.49
CA LYS A 11 -10.16 9.85 -4.02
C LYS A 11 -10.17 8.81 -5.14
N ALA A 12 -11.13 8.86 -6.05
CA ALA A 12 -11.16 7.96 -7.20
C ALA A 12 -9.96 8.19 -8.13
N ILE A 13 -9.57 9.45 -8.38
CA ILE A 13 -8.39 9.81 -9.15
C ILE A 13 -7.11 9.31 -8.45
N GLU A 14 -7.01 9.46 -7.13
CA GLU A 14 -5.89 8.91 -6.35
C GLU A 14 -5.78 7.38 -6.46
N ILE A 15 -6.91 6.66 -6.40
CA ILE A 15 -6.91 5.19 -6.55
C ILE A 15 -6.55 4.79 -7.98
N GLN A 16 -7.04 5.54 -8.97
CA GLN A 16 -6.77 5.28 -10.37
C GLN A 16 -5.30 5.52 -10.71
N GLY A 17 -4.72 6.65 -10.31
CA GLY A 17 -3.29 6.91 -10.49
C GLY A 17 -2.42 5.86 -9.78
N ALA A 18 -2.81 5.41 -8.60
CA ALA A 18 -2.09 4.35 -7.88
C ALA A 18 -2.15 3.00 -8.61
N SER A 19 -3.22 2.77 -9.37
CA SER A 19 -3.45 1.56 -10.16
C SER A 19 -2.77 1.63 -11.53
N GLU A 20 -2.39 2.81 -12.01
CA GLU A 20 -1.65 3.00 -13.27
C GLU A 20 -0.12 3.01 -13.08
N ILE A 21 0.35 3.29 -11.86
CA ILE A 21 1.77 3.23 -11.53
C ILE A 21 2.16 1.78 -11.31
N ASP A 22 2.88 1.22 -12.28
CA ASP A 22 3.54 -0.08 -12.15
C ASP A 22 4.67 0.02 -11.12
N VAL A 23 4.69 -0.91 -10.18
CA VAL A 23 5.61 -0.92 -9.06
C VAL A 23 6.24 -2.30 -8.93
N ASP A 24 7.57 -2.29 -8.90
CA ASP A 24 8.36 -3.45 -8.55
C ASP A 24 8.32 -3.64 -7.02
N PHE A 25 7.58 -4.67 -6.57
CA PHE A 25 7.39 -4.96 -5.16
C PHE A 25 8.71 -5.28 -4.45
N ASP A 26 9.60 -6.06 -5.06
CA ASP A 26 10.91 -6.40 -4.44
C ASP A 26 11.71 -5.11 -4.21
N LYS A 27 11.73 -4.22 -5.20
CA LYS A 27 12.46 -2.96 -5.13
C LYS A 27 11.86 -2.02 -4.08
N GLU A 28 10.55 -1.84 -4.04
CA GLU A 28 9.91 -0.96 -3.07
C GLU A 28 9.97 -1.52 -1.64
N LEU A 29 9.78 -2.82 -1.45
CA LEU A 29 9.92 -3.45 -0.13
C LEU A 29 11.35 -3.34 0.36
N LYS A 30 12.36 -3.58 -0.49
CA LYS A 30 13.77 -3.32 -0.15
C LYS A 30 14.01 -1.86 0.21
N ASN A 31 13.43 -0.92 -0.52
CA ASN A 31 13.56 0.51 -0.25
C ASN A 31 12.96 0.88 1.11
N LEU A 32 11.76 0.38 1.43
CA LEU A 32 11.10 0.59 2.72
C LEU A 32 11.91 -0.04 3.87
N VAL A 33 12.51 -1.21 3.64
CA VAL A 33 13.39 -1.86 4.62
C VAL A 33 14.69 -1.08 4.81
N GLN A 34 15.30 -0.58 3.72
CA GLN A 34 16.51 0.24 3.79
C GLN A 34 16.28 1.58 4.50
N LYS A 35 15.10 2.18 4.31
CA LYS A 35 14.69 3.40 5.01
C LYS A 35 14.36 3.17 6.48
N GLY A 36 14.32 1.92 6.94
CA GLY A 36 13.92 1.56 8.31
C GLY A 36 12.42 1.68 8.56
N ALA A 37 11.61 1.85 7.51
CA ALA A 37 10.15 1.90 7.61
C ALA A 37 9.55 0.50 7.88
N LEU A 38 10.10 -0.52 7.22
CA LEU A 38 9.75 -1.93 7.41
C LEU A 38 10.96 -2.72 7.93
N LEU A 39 10.71 -3.75 8.73
CA LEU A 39 11.72 -4.75 9.06
C LEU A 39 11.88 -5.74 7.91
N LYS A 40 13.05 -6.39 7.80
CA LYS A 40 13.30 -7.43 6.77
C LYS A 40 12.27 -8.55 6.78
N ASN A 41 11.80 -8.94 7.97
CA ASN A 41 10.77 -9.97 8.10
C ASN A 41 9.40 -9.46 7.63
N GLU A 42 9.03 -8.22 7.99
CA GLU A 42 7.77 -7.62 7.56
C GLU A 42 7.74 -7.43 6.03
N GLY A 43 8.84 -6.96 5.44
CA GLY A 43 8.96 -6.82 3.99
C GLY A 43 8.73 -8.16 3.27
N ARG A 44 9.27 -9.26 3.79
CA ARG A 44 9.03 -10.60 3.23
C ARG A 44 7.59 -11.09 3.38
N GLU A 45 6.95 -10.84 4.52
CA GLU A 45 5.55 -11.23 4.73
C GLU A 45 4.62 -10.43 3.82
N VAL A 46 4.85 -9.13 3.68
CA VAL A 46 4.13 -8.28 2.73
C VAL A 46 4.37 -8.74 1.29
N GLU A 47 5.62 -9.05 0.90
CA GLU A 47 5.93 -9.62 -0.42
C GLU A 47 5.16 -10.91 -0.68
N LYS A 48 5.12 -11.79 0.33
CA LYS A 48 4.41 -13.06 0.24
C LYS A 48 2.90 -12.86 0.09
N LEU A 49 2.30 -11.92 0.82
CA LEU A 49 0.89 -11.54 0.64
C LEU A 49 0.62 -11.02 -0.78
N LEU A 50 1.51 -10.18 -1.31
CA LEU A 50 1.42 -9.63 -2.66
C LEU A 50 1.58 -10.69 -3.76
N MET A 51 2.44 -11.68 -3.54
CA MET A 51 2.61 -12.84 -4.42
C MET A 51 1.43 -13.81 -4.33
N ASN A 52 0.89 -14.02 -3.13
CA ASN A 52 -0.22 -14.94 -2.88
C ASN A 52 -1.51 -14.48 -3.56
N ASN A 53 -1.67 -13.17 -3.81
CA ASN A 53 -2.82 -12.62 -4.53
C ASN A 53 -4.17 -13.07 -3.95
N ASN A 54 -4.22 -13.19 -2.63
CA ASN A 54 -5.40 -13.73 -1.98
C ASN A 54 -6.53 -12.69 -1.99
N PRO A 55 -7.67 -12.96 -2.64
CA PRO A 55 -8.79 -12.04 -2.64
C PRO A 55 -9.40 -11.81 -1.26
N ASP A 56 -9.28 -12.75 -0.32
CA ASP A 56 -9.73 -12.59 1.08
C ASP A 56 -8.97 -11.48 1.82
N ASP A 57 -7.70 -11.26 1.47
CA ASP A 57 -6.86 -10.18 2.03
C ASP A 57 -7.11 -8.82 1.35
N GLY A 58 -7.96 -8.79 0.31
CA GLY A 58 -8.18 -7.59 -0.52
C GLY A 58 -7.01 -7.26 -1.45
N VAL A 59 -6.03 -8.16 -1.57
CA VAL A 59 -4.82 -7.97 -2.39
C VAL A 59 -5.06 -8.60 -3.76
N THR A 60 -5.64 -7.82 -4.67
CA THR A 60 -6.00 -8.27 -6.02
C THR A 60 -5.59 -7.23 -7.06
N GLY A 61 -5.21 -7.67 -8.26
CA GLY A 61 -4.86 -6.79 -9.38
C GLY A 61 -3.42 -6.88 -9.86
N GLY A 62 -3.02 -5.96 -10.74
CA GLY A 62 -1.68 -5.87 -11.33
C GLY A 62 -0.59 -5.45 -10.33
N ALA A 63 0.68 -5.49 -10.76
CA ALA A 63 1.82 -5.10 -9.93
C ALA A 63 1.91 -3.58 -9.77
N THR A 64 0.97 -2.99 -9.05
CA THR A 64 0.78 -1.54 -9.00
C THR A 64 0.96 -1.00 -7.59
N LEU A 65 1.16 0.32 -7.48
CA LEU A 65 1.32 1.00 -6.19
C LEU A 65 0.09 0.80 -5.29
N TRP A 66 -1.09 0.75 -5.89
CA TRP A 66 -2.33 0.40 -5.20
C TRP A 66 -2.25 -0.97 -4.53
N LYS A 67 -1.75 -1.99 -5.23
CA LYS A 67 -1.63 -3.33 -4.68
C LYS A 67 -0.59 -3.42 -3.58
N LEU A 68 0.56 -2.74 -3.71
CA LEU A 68 1.56 -2.63 -2.63
C LEU A 68 0.92 -2.02 -1.37
N THR A 69 0.15 -0.95 -1.56
CA THR A 69 -0.61 -0.29 -0.50
C THR A 69 -1.60 -1.27 0.15
N GLN A 70 -2.39 -2.01 -0.64
CA GLN A 70 -3.29 -3.05 -0.12
C GLN A 70 -2.54 -4.12 0.69
N GLY A 71 -1.40 -4.62 0.19
CA GLY A 71 -0.61 -5.64 0.88
C GLY A 71 -0.06 -5.17 2.23
N ILE A 72 0.45 -3.93 2.29
CA ILE A 72 0.90 -3.33 3.57
C ILE A 72 -0.28 -3.16 4.52
N THR A 73 -1.44 -2.74 4.01
CA THR A 73 -2.65 -2.54 4.82
C THR A 73 -3.22 -3.86 5.33
N ALA A 74 -3.19 -4.91 4.51
CA ALA A 74 -3.59 -6.27 4.89
C ALA A 74 -2.66 -6.80 5.98
N PHE A 75 -1.35 -6.72 5.78
CA PHE A 75 -0.36 -7.09 6.80
C PHE A 75 -0.55 -6.29 8.10
N ALA A 76 -0.83 -4.99 8.00
CA ALA A 76 -1.07 -4.13 9.15
C ALA A 76 -2.27 -4.58 10.02
N ARG A 77 -3.27 -5.26 9.44
CA ARG A 77 -4.43 -5.78 10.19
C ARG A 77 -4.07 -6.94 11.11
N GLU A 78 -3.06 -7.72 10.75
CA GLU A 78 -2.58 -8.84 11.55
C GLU A 78 -1.56 -8.40 12.62
N GLN A 79 -1.07 -7.16 12.54
CA GLN A 79 -0.10 -6.60 13.48
C GLN A 79 -0.75 -5.88 14.66
N GLN A 80 0.06 -5.67 15.70
CA GLN A 80 -0.33 -4.91 16.90
C GLN A 80 -0.78 -3.49 16.54
N PRO A 81 -1.71 -2.88 17.30
CA PRO A 81 -2.29 -1.57 16.98
C PRO A 81 -1.26 -0.44 16.83
N GLU A 82 -0.13 -0.50 17.55
CA GLU A 82 0.98 0.45 17.41
C GLU A 82 1.65 0.33 16.04
N ARG A 83 2.04 -0.90 15.66
CA ARG A 83 2.68 -1.17 14.37
C ARG A 83 1.71 -0.99 13.20
N CYS A 84 0.44 -1.31 13.41
CA CYS A 84 -0.64 -1.06 12.45
C CYS A 84 -0.73 0.42 12.05
N ARG A 85 -0.55 1.35 13.01
CA ARG A 85 -0.53 2.79 12.71
C ARG A 85 0.68 3.18 11.87
N GLU A 86 1.87 2.69 12.22
CA GLU A 86 3.08 2.97 11.44
C GLU A 86 2.95 2.46 9.99
N LEU A 87 2.45 1.23 9.81
CA LEU A 87 2.21 0.65 8.49
C LEU A 87 1.15 1.42 7.70
N HIS A 88 0.07 1.86 8.36
CA HIS A 88 -0.91 2.74 7.72
C HIS A 88 -0.29 4.09 7.31
N GLU A 89 0.60 4.66 8.11
CA GLU A 89 1.28 5.90 7.76
C GLU A 89 2.18 5.72 6.52
N ILE A 90 2.91 4.61 6.45
CA ILE A 90 3.70 4.22 5.27
C ILE A 90 2.80 4.08 4.04
N SER A 91 1.65 3.40 4.19
CA SER A 91 0.67 3.25 3.12
C SER A 91 0.14 4.61 2.62
N GLY A 92 -0.06 5.57 3.53
CA GLY A 92 -0.44 6.94 3.20
C GLY A 92 0.67 7.70 2.47
N GLN A 93 1.94 7.51 2.86
CA GLN A 93 3.08 8.09 2.17
C GLN A 93 3.24 7.53 0.75
N LEU A 94 2.96 6.25 0.53
CA LEU A 94 2.94 5.65 -0.80
C LEU A 94 1.87 6.30 -1.67
N MET A 95 0.64 6.44 -1.17
CA MET A 95 -0.44 7.13 -1.89
C MET A 95 -0.12 8.60 -2.17
N ASN A 96 0.67 9.26 -1.33
CA ASN A 96 1.10 10.63 -1.58
C ASN A 96 2.01 10.76 -2.83
N ARG A 97 2.76 9.71 -3.20
CA ARG A 97 3.54 9.70 -4.47
C ARG A 97 2.64 9.73 -5.70
N VAL A 98 1.41 9.22 -5.59
CA VAL A 98 0.42 9.25 -6.67
C VAL A 98 -0.07 10.68 -6.92
N LYS A 99 -0.25 11.47 -5.86
CA LYS A 99 -0.70 12.88 -5.97
C LYS A 99 0.31 13.79 -6.66
N ILE A 100 1.58 13.39 -6.71
CA ILE A 100 2.69 14.23 -7.17
C ILE A 100 3.02 13.97 -8.67
N ASN A 101 2.35 13.01 -9.32
CA ASN A 101 2.51 12.76 -10.77
C ASN A 101 1.34 13.31 -11.58
#